data_AF-A0A8T3T6X9-F1
#
_entry.id   AF-A0A8T3T6X9-F1
#
_cell.length_a   1.000
_cell.length_b   1.000
_cell.length_c   1.000
_cell.angle_alpha   90.00
_cell.angle_beta   90.00
_cell.angle_gamma   90.00
#
_symmetry.space_group_name_H-M   'P 1'
#
loop_
_entity.id
_entity.type
_entity.pdbx_description
1 polymer ?
#
loop_
_entity_poly.entity_id
_entity_poly.type
_entity_poly.pdbx_seq_one_letter_code
_entity_poly.pdbx_strand_id
1 'polypeptide(L)'
;MTSEVPASSIEGTAASRAGGRAATSPPPATPAPRAAASRTRRARGAPYQEPSATLRIHATSLQRALAKPVRRPARWASPAFAREVDLVRSHLRPIRSLDMLAASYGRESFQVGNAAEEGGASTILARSATEVAYALRWLEISGAASEAPWVVLIRSES
;
A
#
# COMPACT_ATOMS: atom_id res chain seq x y z
N MET A 1 6.29 58.39 8.55
CA MET A 1 5.89 57.81 7.26
C MET A 1 5.28 56.45 7.58
N THR A 2 4.12 56.35 8.23
CA THR A 2 2.75 56.83 7.94
C THR A 2 2.01 55.98 6.89
N SER A 3 0.80 55.55 7.28
CA SER A 3 -0.28 54.84 6.53
C SER A 3 -0.22 53.32 6.69
N GLU A 4 -1.07 52.60 7.43
CA GLU A 4 -2.46 52.76 7.92
C GLU A 4 -3.58 52.81 6.85
N VAL A 5 -4.51 51.83 7.03
CA VAL A 5 -5.95 51.69 6.67
C VAL A 5 -6.42 51.58 5.20
N PRO A 6 -7.68 51.09 4.91
CA PRO A 6 -8.59 50.17 5.62
C PRO A 6 -9.41 49.17 4.72
N ALA A 7 -10.18 48.32 5.41
CA ALA A 7 -11.50 47.69 5.18
C ALA A 7 -12.31 47.85 3.86
N SER A 8 -13.04 46.78 3.54
CA SER A 8 -14.40 46.77 2.93
C SER A 8 -15.08 45.49 3.42
N SER A 9 -16.03 45.47 4.35
CA SER A 9 -17.39 46.05 4.38
C SER A 9 -18.21 45.76 3.12
N ILE A 10 -19.04 44.72 3.22
CA ILE A 10 -20.36 44.66 2.59
C ILE A 10 -21.32 43.93 3.54
N GLU A 11 -21.98 44.70 4.39
CA GLU A 11 -23.27 44.35 4.97
C GLU A 11 -24.35 44.51 3.89
N GLY A 12 -25.18 43.47 3.72
CA GLY A 12 -26.43 43.51 2.97
C GLY A 12 -27.56 43.09 3.88
N THR A 13 -28.30 44.08 4.37
CA THR A 13 -29.38 43.99 5.36
C THR A 13 -30.74 43.64 4.73
N ALA A 14 -31.43 42.70 5.40
CA ALA A 14 -32.88 42.52 5.65
C ALA A 14 -33.96 42.70 4.56
N ALA A 15 -34.87 41.70 4.49
CA ALA A 15 -36.33 41.81 4.68
C ALA A 15 -36.98 40.44 4.35
N SER A 16 -37.56 39.69 5.29
CA SER A 16 -38.91 39.82 5.88
C SER A 16 -40.07 39.44 4.93
N ARG A 17 -40.69 38.26 5.18
CA ARG A 17 -42.14 37.92 5.08
C ARG A 17 -42.28 36.41 5.33
N ALA A 18 -42.81 35.97 6.47
CA ALA A 18 -44.24 35.88 6.81
C ALA A 18 -45.00 34.81 6.00
N GLY A 19 -45.30 33.69 6.69
CA GLY A 19 -46.61 33.04 6.67
C GLY A 19 -46.92 32.07 5.52
N GLY A 20 -47.36 30.86 5.89
CA GLY A 20 -48.33 30.15 5.05
C GLY A 20 -48.12 28.64 4.91
N ARG A 21 -48.66 27.90 5.88
CA ARG A 21 -49.48 26.67 5.72
C ARG A 21 -48.97 25.57 4.77
N ALA A 22 -48.62 24.46 5.42
CA ALA A 22 -49.03 23.09 5.10
C ALA A 22 -49.44 22.78 3.64
N ALA A 23 -48.51 22.17 2.91
CA ALA A 23 -48.82 21.20 1.88
C ALA A 23 -47.98 19.94 2.18
N THR A 24 -48.68 18.88 2.54
CA THR A 24 -48.15 17.54 2.78
C THR A 24 -47.55 17.02 1.48
N SER A 25 -46.24 17.16 1.30
CA SER A 25 -45.50 16.47 0.25
C SER A 25 -45.38 14.99 0.63
N PRO A 26 -45.70 14.04 -0.27
CA PRO A 26 -45.48 12.63 0.00
C PRO A 26 -43.97 12.34 0.18
N PRO A 27 -43.60 11.34 0.99
CA PRO A 27 -42.20 10.97 1.16
C PRO A 27 -41.61 10.52 -0.20
N PRO A 28 -40.35 10.86 -0.52
CA PRO A 28 -39.67 10.24 -1.64
C PRO A 28 -39.66 8.73 -1.42
N ALA A 29 -40.14 7.99 -2.43
CA ALA A 29 -40.13 6.54 -2.45
C ALA A 29 -38.73 6.04 -2.09
N THR A 30 -38.69 5.11 -1.13
CA THR A 30 -37.50 4.34 -0.77
C THR A 30 -36.85 3.83 -2.05
N PRO A 31 -35.60 4.19 -2.37
CA PRO A 31 -34.90 3.49 -3.43
C PRO A 31 -34.77 2.03 -2.96
N ALA A 32 -35.42 1.13 -3.69
CA ALA A 32 -35.29 -0.31 -3.49
C ALA A 32 -33.81 -0.66 -3.34
N PRO A 33 -33.45 -1.62 -2.47
CA PRO A 33 -32.09 -2.13 -2.44
C PRO A 33 -31.82 -2.69 -3.84
N ARG A 34 -31.05 -1.95 -4.62
CA ARG A 34 -30.50 -2.41 -5.87
C ARG A 34 -29.57 -3.54 -5.47
N ALA A 35 -30.10 -4.75 -5.45
CA ALA A 35 -29.37 -6.00 -5.46
C ALA A 35 -28.54 -5.99 -6.73
N ALA A 36 -27.45 -5.22 -6.70
CA ALA A 36 -26.41 -5.23 -7.68
C ALA A 36 -25.78 -6.60 -7.51
N ALA A 37 -26.29 -7.51 -8.35
CA ALA A 37 -25.80 -8.84 -8.61
C ALA A 37 -24.36 -8.98 -8.15
N SER A 38 -24.18 -9.80 -7.11
CA SER A 38 -22.93 -10.45 -6.81
C SER A 38 -22.47 -11.12 -8.11
N ARG A 39 -21.71 -10.39 -8.92
CA ARG A 39 -20.88 -10.97 -9.96
C ARG A 39 -19.78 -11.70 -9.20
N THR A 40 -20.14 -12.87 -8.67
CA THR A 40 -19.23 -13.99 -8.51
C THR A 40 -18.78 -14.37 -9.92
N ARG A 41 -17.96 -13.49 -10.51
CA ARG A 41 -16.99 -13.89 -11.51
C ARG A 41 -16.11 -14.86 -10.74
N ARG A 42 -16.43 -16.16 -10.85
CA ARG A 42 -15.53 -17.24 -10.47
C ARG A 42 -14.22 -16.93 -11.18
N ALA A 43 -13.31 -16.29 -10.47
CA ALA A 43 -11.92 -16.23 -10.84
C ALA A 43 -11.50 -17.69 -10.94
N ARG A 44 -11.24 -18.12 -12.18
CA ARG A 44 -10.68 -19.43 -12.46
C ARG A 44 -9.39 -19.49 -11.65
N GLY A 45 -9.42 -20.28 -10.58
CA GLY A 45 -8.55 -20.09 -9.42
C GLY A 45 -7.12 -20.49 -9.72
N ALA A 46 -6.22 -19.51 -9.67
CA ALA A 46 -4.89 -19.79 -9.14
C ALA A 46 -5.08 -20.33 -7.71
N PRO A 47 -4.31 -21.33 -7.27
CA PRO A 47 -4.37 -21.78 -5.89
C PRO A 47 -4.14 -20.57 -4.99
N TYR A 48 -5.06 -20.33 -4.06
CA TYR A 48 -4.87 -19.33 -3.00
C TYR A 48 -3.55 -19.68 -2.30
N GLN A 49 -2.49 -18.93 -2.60
CA GLN A 49 -1.28 -19.03 -1.81
C GLN A 49 -1.52 -18.27 -0.53
N GLU A 50 -1.24 -18.95 0.58
CA GLU A 50 -1.30 -18.37 1.89
C GLU A 50 -0.24 -17.25 1.99
N PRO A 51 -0.60 -16.03 2.42
CA PRO A 51 0.30 -14.87 2.40
C PRO A 51 1.67 -15.11 3.04
N SER A 52 1.73 -15.89 4.13
CA SER A 52 2.99 -16.21 4.79
C SER A 52 3.89 -17.11 3.93
N ALA A 53 3.31 -18.06 3.18
CA ALA A 53 4.04 -18.90 2.25
C ALA A 53 4.67 -18.08 1.11
N THR A 54 3.91 -17.13 0.52
CA THR A 54 4.44 -16.22 -0.51
C THR A 54 5.57 -15.35 0.04
N LEU A 55 5.40 -14.75 1.22
CA LEU A 55 6.46 -13.96 1.87
C LEU A 55 7.71 -14.78 2.16
N ARG A 56 7.58 -16.04 2.60
CA ARG A 56 8.71 -16.93 2.82
C ARG A 56 9.48 -17.20 1.52
N ILE A 57 8.78 -17.41 0.41
CA ILE A 57 9.40 -17.59 -0.91
C ILE A 57 10.14 -16.31 -1.33
N HIS A 58 9.52 -15.15 -1.14
CA HIS A 58 10.12 -13.84 -1.43
C HIS A 58 11.37 -13.59 -0.58
N ALA A 59 11.28 -13.79 0.74
CA ALA A 59 12.39 -13.68 1.68
C ALA A 59 13.58 -14.60 1.30
N THR A 60 13.29 -15.87 0.98
CA THR A 60 14.34 -16.83 0.55
C THR A 60 14.98 -16.41 -0.77
N SER A 61 14.16 -15.92 -1.71
CA SER A 61 14.63 -15.45 -3.02
C SER A 61 15.50 -14.20 -2.88
N LEU A 62 15.10 -13.26 -2.02
CA LEU A 62 15.85 -12.07 -1.70
C LEU A 62 17.18 -12.42 -1.03
N GLN A 63 17.18 -13.30 -0.01
CA GLN A 63 18.40 -13.74 0.67
C GLN A 63 19.41 -14.34 -0.31
N ARG A 64 18.95 -15.20 -1.24
CA ARG A 64 19.80 -15.78 -2.29
C ARG A 64 20.34 -14.74 -3.28
N ALA A 65 19.57 -13.70 -3.58
CA ALA A 65 19.99 -12.62 -4.47
C ALA A 65 20.98 -11.67 -3.78
N LEU A 66 20.80 -11.42 -2.48
CA LEU A 66 21.79 -10.70 -1.67
C LEU A 66 23.10 -11.47 -1.66
N ALA A 67 23.09 -12.77 -1.32
CA ALA A 67 24.27 -13.65 -1.32
C ALA A 67 25.04 -13.75 -2.66
N LYS A 68 24.46 -13.31 -3.78
CA LYS A 68 25.04 -13.45 -5.14
C LYS A 68 24.98 -12.12 -5.90
N PRO A 69 26.01 -11.26 -5.79
CA PRO A 69 26.04 -9.94 -6.41
C PRO A 69 25.67 -9.93 -7.91
N VAL A 70 26.17 -10.92 -8.67
CA VAL A 70 25.93 -11.05 -10.13
C VAL A 70 24.45 -11.28 -10.48
N ARG A 71 23.63 -11.75 -9.53
CA ARG A 71 22.20 -12.02 -9.75
C ARG A 71 21.29 -10.87 -9.31
N ARG A 72 21.85 -9.77 -8.81
CA ARG A 72 21.08 -8.62 -8.33
C ARG A 72 20.55 -7.83 -9.52
N PRO A 73 19.24 -7.53 -9.57
CA PRO A 73 18.68 -6.63 -10.57
C PRO A 73 19.37 -5.26 -10.56
N ALA A 74 19.71 -4.72 -11.74
CA ALA A 74 20.41 -3.43 -11.84
C ALA A 74 19.67 -2.28 -11.13
N ARG A 75 18.33 -2.30 -11.16
CA ARG A 75 17.48 -1.30 -10.48
C ARG A 75 17.73 -1.23 -8.97
N TRP A 76 18.13 -2.33 -8.34
CA TRP A 76 18.38 -2.37 -6.90
C TRP A 76 19.50 -1.45 -6.44
N ALA A 77 20.45 -1.15 -7.34
CA ALA A 77 21.52 -0.18 -7.09
C ALA A 77 21.08 1.27 -7.27
N SER A 78 19.89 1.53 -7.83
CA SER A 78 19.42 2.89 -8.05
C SER A 78 19.05 3.58 -6.73
N PRO A 79 19.42 4.85 -6.53
CA PRO A 79 19.08 5.59 -5.31
C PRO A 79 17.57 5.74 -5.08
N ALA A 80 16.78 5.85 -6.16
CA ALA A 80 15.32 5.95 -6.06
C ALA A 80 14.72 4.67 -5.48
N PHE A 81 15.11 3.51 -6.00
CA PHE A 81 14.64 2.23 -5.49
C PHE A 81 15.06 2.01 -4.03
N ALA A 82 16.30 2.37 -3.68
CA ALA A 82 16.78 2.27 -2.29
C ALA A 82 15.89 3.09 -1.32
N ARG A 83 15.56 4.33 -1.69
CA ARG A 83 14.68 5.19 -0.90
C ARG A 83 13.27 4.62 -0.79
N GLU A 84 12.71 4.08 -1.87
CA GLU A 84 11.40 3.42 -1.86
C GLU A 84 11.39 2.23 -0.90
N VAL A 85 12.41 1.35 -0.96
CA VAL A 85 12.53 0.20 -0.06
C VAL A 85 12.61 0.65 1.39
N ASP A 86 13.51 1.59 1.71
CA ASP A 86 13.70 2.06 3.09
C ASP A 86 12.45 2.77 3.63
N LEU A 87 11.73 3.53 2.79
CA LEU A 87 10.47 4.19 3.16
C LEU A 87 9.39 3.18 3.50
N VAL A 88 9.13 2.21 2.63
CA VAL A 88 8.12 1.17 2.89
C VAL A 88 8.50 0.36 4.13
N ARG A 89 9.77 -0.03 4.25
CA ARG A 89 10.30 -0.75 5.40
C ARG A 89 10.10 0.02 6.70
N SER A 90 10.24 1.35 6.68
CA SER A 90 9.98 2.20 7.85
C SER A 90 8.53 2.10 8.34
N HIS A 91 7.56 2.00 7.43
CA HIS A 91 6.14 1.81 7.75
C HIS A 91 5.85 0.42 8.31
N LEU A 92 6.66 -0.59 7.96
CA LEU A 92 6.53 -1.96 8.46
C LEU A 92 7.22 -2.19 9.82
N ARG A 93 8.06 -1.26 10.29
CA ARG A 93 8.78 -1.39 11.59
C ARG A 93 7.88 -1.63 12.81
N PRO A 94 6.66 -1.08 12.91
CA PRO A 94 5.76 -1.38 14.03
C PRO A 94 5.29 -2.84 14.07
N ILE A 95 5.35 -3.57 12.95
CA ILE A 95 4.95 -4.98 12.88
C ILE A 95 6.07 -5.85 13.45
N ARG A 96 5.77 -6.62 14.50
CA ARG A 96 6.77 -7.40 15.26
C ARG A 96 6.62 -8.92 15.17
N SER A 97 5.59 -9.43 14.50
CA SER A 97 5.38 -10.87 14.30
C SER A 97 5.18 -11.20 12.83
N LEU A 98 5.55 -12.44 12.45
CA LEU A 98 5.39 -12.94 11.09
C LEU A 98 3.91 -13.01 10.69
N ASP A 99 3.03 -13.41 11.61
CA ASP A 99 1.59 -13.49 11.36
C ASP A 99 0.98 -12.12 11.04
N MET A 100 1.34 -11.07 11.82
CA MET A 100 0.84 -9.72 11.54
C MET A 100 1.40 -9.18 10.21
N LEU A 101 2.64 -9.52 9.88
CA LEU A 101 3.25 -9.14 8.60
C LEU A 101 2.53 -9.82 7.44
N ALA A 102 2.26 -11.12 7.53
CA ALA A 102 1.52 -11.89 6.53
C ALA A 102 0.08 -11.37 6.37
N ALA A 103 -0.60 -11.04 7.46
CA ALA A 103 -1.94 -10.45 7.41
C ALA A 103 -1.94 -9.07 6.72
N SER A 104 -0.93 -8.23 6.99
CA SER A 104 -0.75 -6.95 6.31
C SER A 104 -0.50 -7.13 4.81
N TYR A 105 0.44 -8.02 4.49
CA TYR A 105 0.79 -8.35 3.11
C TYR A 105 -0.42 -8.86 2.33
N GLY A 106 -1.22 -9.76 2.91
CA GLY A 106 -2.44 -10.26 2.28
C GLY A 106 -3.38 -9.12 1.90
N ARG A 107 -3.66 -8.19 2.82
CA ARG A 107 -4.56 -7.05 2.52
C ARG A 107 -4.08 -6.18 1.37
N GLU A 108 -2.78 -5.96 1.23
CA GLU A 108 -2.22 -5.10 0.18
C GLU A 108 -2.04 -5.84 -1.15
N SER A 109 -1.59 -7.09 -1.13
CA SER A 109 -1.37 -7.91 -2.33
C SER A 109 -2.68 -8.28 -3.05
N PHE A 110 -3.79 -8.45 -2.34
CA PHE A 110 -5.11 -8.64 -2.97
C PHE A 110 -5.65 -7.37 -3.66
N GLN A 111 -5.18 -6.18 -3.29
CA GLN A 111 -5.60 -4.92 -3.93
C GLN A 111 -4.83 -4.65 -5.23
N VAL A 112 -3.58 -5.11 -5.31
CA VAL A 112 -2.73 -5.03 -6.51
C VAL A 112 -3.03 -6.25 -7.40
N GLY A 113 -4.23 -6.28 -7.98
CA GLY A 113 -4.76 -7.48 -8.65
C GLY A 113 -3.83 -8.13 -9.69
N ASN A 114 -3.64 -9.45 -9.56
CA ASN A 114 -3.33 -10.49 -10.57
C ASN A 114 -2.39 -10.19 -11.76
N ALA A 115 -1.61 -9.12 -11.76
CA ALA A 115 -0.56 -8.88 -12.76
C ALA A 115 0.72 -9.70 -12.49
N ALA A 116 0.73 -10.50 -11.42
CA ALA A 116 1.85 -11.32 -10.98
C ALA A 116 1.94 -12.70 -11.65
N GLU A 117 0.97 -13.08 -12.49
CA GLU A 117 0.86 -14.46 -13.04
C GLU A 117 2.03 -14.89 -13.94
N GLU A 118 2.84 -13.98 -14.48
CA GLU A 118 3.87 -14.34 -15.46
C GLU A 118 5.32 -14.24 -14.96
N GLY A 119 5.54 -13.85 -13.70
CA GLY A 119 6.89 -13.68 -13.15
C GLY A 119 7.03 -14.33 -11.77
N GLY A 120 7.90 -15.32 -11.63
CA GLY A 120 8.23 -15.88 -10.32
C GLY A 120 8.80 -14.84 -9.34
N ALA A 121 8.98 -15.23 -8.07
CA ALA A 121 9.40 -14.34 -6.98
C ALA A 121 10.60 -13.43 -7.32
N SER A 122 11.61 -13.93 -8.04
CA SER A 122 12.75 -13.12 -8.48
C SER A 122 12.36 -11.97 -9.40
N THR A 123 11.41 -12.18 -10.32
CA THR A 123 10.91 -11.15 -11.24
C THR A 123 10.10 -10.09 -10.48
N ILE A 124 9.28 -10.52 -9.52
CA ILE A 124 8.48 -9.61 -8.68
C ILE A 124 9.41 -8.73 -7.84
N LEU A 125 10.37 -9.33 -7.13
CA LEU A 125 11.34 -8.60 -6.31
C LEU A 125 12.25 -7.68 -7.13
N ALA A 126 12.54 -8.02 -8.39
CA ALA A 126 13.29 -7.14 -9.28
C ALA A 126 12.54 -5.84 -9.63
N ARG A 127 11.20 -5.87 -9.55
CA ARG A 127 10.33 -4.78 -10.01
C ARG A 127 9.64 -4.01 -8.88
N SER A 128 9.52 -4.60 -7.69
CA SER A 128 8.72 -4.01 -6.60
C SER A 128 9.55 -3.75 -5.34
N ALA A 129 9.70 -2.47 -5.00
CA ALA A 129 10.32 -2.04 -3.75
C ALA A 129 9.49 -2.48 -2.52
N THR A 130 8.17 -2.48 -2.65
CA THR A 130 7.24 -2.95 -1.60
C THR A 130 7.47 -4.41 -1.28
N GLU A 131 7.59 -5.27 -2.30
CA GLU A 131 7.82 -6.70 -2.13
C GLU A 131 9.19 -6.98 -1.49
N VAL A 132 10.22 -6.22 -1.89
CA VAL A 132 11.54 -6.27 -1.25
C VAL A 132 11.46 -5.84 0.21
N ALA A 133 10.73 -4.77 0.54
CA ALA A 133 10.59 -4.30 1.92
C ALA A 133 9.87 -5.30 2.82
N TYR A 134 8.81 -5.95 2.33
CA TYR A 134 8.12 -7.03 3.02
C TYR A 134 9.02 -8.26 3.24
N ALA A 135 9.76 -8.66 2.20
CA ALA A 135 10.72 -9.76 2.28
C ALA A 135 11.86 -9.49 3.27
N LEU A 136 12.40 -8.25 3.29
CA LEU A 136 13.39 -7.83 4.30
C LEU A 136 12.79 -7.89 5.70
N ARG A 137 11.59 -7.35 5.88
CA ARG A 137 10.96 -7.34 7.20
C ARG A 137 10.68 -8.74 7.73
N TRP A 138 10.33 -9.66 6.83
CA TRP A 138 10.20 -11.08 7.17
C TRP A 138 11.53 -11.63 7.71
N LEU A 139 12.65 -11.37 7.01
CA LEU A 139 13.98 -11.83 7.44
C LEU A 139 14.42 -11.20 8.78
N GLU A 140 14.09 -9.94 9.03
CA GLU A 140 14.40 -9.28 10.31
C GLU A 140 13.65 -9.92 11.49
N ILE A 141 12.34 -10.12 11.35
CA ILE A 141 11.52 -10.72 12.40
C ILE A 141 11.95 -12.17 12.64
N SER A 142 12.36 -12.89 11.60
CA SER A 142 12.89 -14.26 11.73
C SER A 142 14.34 -14.31 12.24
N GLY A 143 15.01 -13.17 12.44
CA GLY A 143 16.41 -13.10 12.89
C GLY A 143 17.45 -13.45 11.80
N ALA A 144 17.05 -13.50 10.54
CA ALA A 144 17.89 -13.87 9.39
C ALA A 144 18.52 -12.67 8.65
N ALA A 145 18.16 -11.43 9.00
CA ALA A 145 18.73 -10.21 8.44
C ALA A 145 18.89 -9.10 9.47
N SER A 146 19.80 -8.17 9.17
CA SER A 146 20.06 -6.96 9.97
C SER A 146 19.06 -5.83 9.66
N GLU A 147 18.81 -4.95 10.63
CA GLU A 147 18.07 -3.69 10.44
C GLU A 147 18.86 -2.62 9.62
N ALA A 148 20.02 -2.97 9.06
CA ALA A 148 20.86 -2.07 8.26
C ALA A 148 20.12 -1.49 7.03
N PRO A 149 20.38 -0.23 6.64
CA PRO A 149 19.76 0.40 5.46
C PRO A 149 19.96 -0.42 4.17
N TRP A 150 19.01 -0.35 3.23
CA TRP A 150 19.09 -1.12 1.98
C TRP A 150 20.41 -0.94 1.23
N VAL A 151 20.90 0.30 1.15
CA VAL A 151 22.15 0.64 0.46
C VAL A 151 23.37 -0.07 1.07
N VAL A 152 23.34 -0.35 2.38
CA VAL A 152 24.42 -1.10 3.05
C VAL A 152 24.29 -2.57 2.69
N LEU A 153 23.10 -3.15 2.79
CA LEU A 153 22.85 -4.57 2.49
C LEU A 153 23.27 -4.95 1.06
N ILE A 154 23.02 -4.09 0.07
CA ILE A 154 23.43 -4.36 -1.32
C ILE A 154 24.92 -4.11 -1.59
N ARG A 155 25.67 -3.54 -0.65
CA ARG A 155 27.12 -3.29 -0.78
C ARG A 155 27.96 -4.27 0.05
N SER A 156 27.41 -4.82 1.13
CA SER A 156 28.14 -5.58 2.15
C SER A 156 28.54 -7.02 1.80
N GLU A 157 28.62 -7.42 0.53
CA GLU A 157 29.14 -8.73 0.14
C GLU A 157 30.04 -8.60 -1.08
N SER A 158 31.25 -8.09 -0.84
CA SER A 158 32.42 -8.17 -1.72
C SER A 158 33.53 -8.91 -0.98
#